data_AF-A0A930XS98-F1
#
_entry.id   AF-A0A930XS98-F1
#
_cell.length_a   1.000
_cell.length_b   1.000
_cell.length_c   1.000
_cell.angle_alpha   90.00
_cell.angle_beta   90.00
_cell.angle_gamma   90.00
#
_symmetry.space_group_name_H-M   'P 1'
#
loop_
_entity.id
_entity.type
_entity.pdbx_description
1 polymer ?
#
loop_
_entity_poly.entity_id
_entity_poly.type
_entity_poly.pdbx_seq_one_letter_code
_entity_poly.pdbx_strand_id
1 'polypeptide(L)'
;MTDSVMAYYDERATVIAVSLLKLRDLKPIQLLKDLLTFIPNPGHIRAILTHAVVKVVDDDPQSALWLFQHPDVLEPEIQVKAVIVQALTQKLYALGYTSHDVRVTDDYHLNFSEAAIHILRSQSDPDQEDVITLIQALSSSQ
;
A
#
# COMPACT_ATOMS: atom_id res chain seq x y z
N MET A 1 -31.24 1.63 5.48
CA MET A 1 -31.27 0.26 4.93
C MET A 1 -30.36 0.11 3.69
N THR A 2 -30.02 1.19 3.00
CA THR A 2 -29.05 1.26 1.89
C THR A 2 -27.58 1.14 2.31
N ASP A 3 -27.19 1.69 3.47
CA ASP A 3 -25.78 1.76 3.88
C ASP A 3 -25.14 0.39 4.14
N SER A 4 -25.91 -0.57 4.68
CA SER A 4 -25.41 -1.90 5.02
C SER A 4 -25.24 -2.81 3.80
N VAL A 5 -25.99 -2.57 2.72
CA VAL A 5 -25.86 -3.31 1.46
C VAL A 5 -24.68 -2.76 0.67
N MET A 6 -24.50 -1.44 0.67
CA MET A 6 -23.38 -0.79 0.01
C MET A 6 -22.05 -1.23 0.64
N ALA A 7 -21.92 -1.17 1.96
CA ALA A 7 -20.71 -1.62 2.68
C ALA A 7 -20.29 -3.07 2.36
N TYR A 8 -21.25 -3.97 2.14
CA TYR A 8 -20.99 -5.36 1.77
C TYR A 8 -20.42 -5.53 0.35
N TYR A 9 -20.88 -4.72 -0.60
CA TYR A 9 -20.33 -4.72 -1.96
C TYR A 9 -18.93 -4.12 -1.99
N ASP A 10 -18.68 -3.10 -1.18
CA ASP A 10 -17.39 -2.42 -1.07
C ASP A 10 -16.33 -3.39 -0.51
N GLU A 11 -16.70 -4.19 0.50
CA GLU A 11 -15.84 -5.23 1.07
C GLU A 11 -15.50 -6.31 0.03
N ARG A 12 -16.51 -6.82 -0.69
CA ARG A 12 -16.27 -7.82 -1.75
C ARG A 12 -15.41 -7.26 -2.89
N ALA A 13 -15.67 -6.03 -3.31
CA ALA A 13 -14.88 -5.37 -4.35
C ALA A 13 -13.42 -5.19 -3.89
N THR A 14 -13.20 -4.84 -2.61
CA THR A 14 -11.87 -4.75 -2.01
C THR A 14 -11.16 -6.10 -2.01
N VAL A 15 -11.82 -7.18 -1.62
CA VAL A 15 -11.24 -8.54 -1.63
C VAL A 15 -10.82 -8.97 -3.04
N ILE A 16 -11.67 -8.70 -4.05
CA ILE A 16 -11.34 -8.97 -5.45
C ILE A 16 -10.15 -8.13 -5.89
N ALA A 17 -10.16 -6.83 -5.60
CA ALA A 17 -9.07 -5.92 -5.94
C ALA A 17 -7.74 -6.40 -5.34
N VAL A 18 -7.70 -6.72 -4.03
CA VAL A 18 -6.51 -7.29 -3.38
C VAL A 18 -6.01 -8.53 -4.09
N SER A 19 -6.92 -9.45 -4.42
CA SER A 19 -6.56 -10.71 -5.07
C SER A 19 -5.94 -10.49 -6.46
N LEU A 20 -6.47 -9.54 -7.23
CA LEU A 20 -5.95 -9.20 -8.56
C LEU A 20 -4.63 -8.43 -8.48
N LEU A 21 -4.47 -7.53 -7.51
CA LEU A 21 -3.23 -6.78 -7.29
C LEU A 21 -2.06 -7.71 -6.92
N LYS A 22 -2.32 -8.75 -6.11
CA LYS A 22 -1.29 -9.73 -5.72
C LYS A 22 -0.74 -10.57 -6.89
N LEU A 23 -1.43 -10.59 -8.03
CA LEU A 23 -0.96 -11.31 -9.23
C LEU A 23 0.20 -10.60 -9.93
N ARG A 24 0.44 -9.31 -9.66
CA ARG A 24 1.56 -8.52 -10.24
C ARG A 24 1.60 -8.59 -11.78
N ASP A 25 0.42 -8.58 -12.40
CA ASP A 25 0.25 -8.65 -13.86
C ASP A 25 -0.72 -7.55 -14.32
N LEU A 26 -0.37 -6.90 -15.42
CA LEU A 26 -1.17 -5.86 -16.06
C LEU A 26 -2.55 -6.38 -16.51
N LYS A 27 -2.67 -7.64 -16.93
CA LYS A 27 -3.95 -8.21 -17.41
C LYS A 27 -5.02 -8.26 -16.31
N PRO A 28 -4.77 -8.87 -15.14
CA PRO A 28 -5.67 -8.78 -13.98
C PRO A 28 -6.00 -7.35 -13.56
N ILE A 29 -5.05 -6.42 -13.63
CA ILE A 29 -5.27 -5.02 -13.24
C ILE A 29 -6.18 -4.32 -14.24
N GLN A 30 -6.00 -4.55 -15.54
CA GLN A 30 -6.90 -4.01 -16.55
C GLN A 30 -8.32 -4.56 -16.35
N LEU A 31 -8.46 -5.86 -16.06
CA LEU A 31 -9.76 -6.44 -15.73
C LEU A 31 -10.39 -5.76 -14.50
N LEU A 32 -9.60 -5.47 -13.47
CA LEU A 32 -10.06 -4.71 -12.30
C LEU A 32 -10.57 -3.32 -12.71
N LYS A 33 -9.81 -2.57 -13.52
CA LYS A 33 -10.22 -1.24 -14.01
C LYS A 33 -11.53 -1.33 -14.79
N ASP A 34 -11.64 -2.30 -15.70
CA ASP A 34 -12.84 -2.53 -16.49
C ASP A 34 -14.05 -2.84 -15.59
N LEU A 35 -13.87 -3.68 -14.56
CA LEU A 35 -14.92 -3.97 -13.57
C LEU A 35 -15.33 -2.73 -12.76
N LEU A 36 -14.36 -1.87 -12.42
CA LEU A 36 -14.61 -0.64 -11.67
C LEU A 36 -15.31 0.43 -12.52
N THR A 37 -15.24 0.38 -13.86
CA THR A 37 -16.00 1.31 -14.72
C THR A 37 -17.52 1.19 -14.56
N PHE A 38 -18.02 0.05 -14.08
CA PHE A 38 -19.45 -0.13 -13.78
C PHE A 38 -19.88 0.60 -12.49
N ILE A 39 -18.94 1.12 -11.70
CA ILE A 39 -19.21 1.91 -10.50
C ILE A 39 -19.31 3.39 -10.90
N PRO A 40 -20.51 4.02 -10.84
CA PRO A 40 -20.71 5.39 -11.33
C PRO A 40 -20.13 6.49 -10.42
N ASN A 41 -19.41 6.11 -9.36
CA ASN A 41 -18.86 7.03 -8.37
C ASN A 41 -17.32 6.92 -8.31
N PRO A 42 -16.58 7.88 -8.89
CA PRO A 42 -15.11 7.90 -8.87
C PRO A 42 -14.53 7.93 -7.44
N GLY A 43 -15.21 8.57 -6.49
CA GLY A 43 -14.78 8.57 -5.09
C GLY A 43 -14.85 7.19 -4.45
N HIS A 44 -15.81 6.38 -4.89
CA HIS A 44 -15.95 5.02 -4.42
C HIS A 44 -14.90 4.08 -5.01
N ILE A 45 -14.63 4.19 -6.32
CA ILE A 45 -13.52 3.49 -6.98
C ILE A 45 -12.20 3.77 -6.25
N ARG A 46 -11.93 5.05 -5.96
CA ARG A 46 -10.75 5.47 -5.21
C ARG A 46 -10.67 4.79 -3.85
N ALA A 47 -11.75 4.77 -3.08
CA ALA A 47 -11.78 4.16 -1.75
C ALA A 47 -11.48 2.65 -1.79
N ILE A 48 -12.10 1.91 -2.72
CA ILE A 48 -11.84 0.48 -2.92
C ILE A 48 -10.36 0.24 -3.25
N LEU A 49 -9.81 0.98 -4.20
CA LEU A 49 -8.41 0.83 -4.62
C LEU A 49 -7.44 1.21 -3.50
N THR A 50 -7.71 2.30 -2.77
CA THR A 50 -6.90 2.70 -1.60
C THR A 50 -6.91 1.61 -0.53
N HIS A 51 -8.08 1.10 -0.14
CA HIS A 51 -8.17 0.02 0.83
C HIS A 51 -7.48 -1.25 0.36
N ALA A 52 -7.62 -1.59 -0.93
CA ALA A 52 -6.97 -2.76 -1.50
C ALA A 52 -5.44 -2.63 -1.46
N VAL A 53 -4.88 -1.47 -1.83
CA VAL A 53 -3.43 -1.22 -1.76
C VAL A 53 -2.93 -1.28 -0.31
N VAL A 54 -3.63 -0.66 0.64
CA VAL A 54 -3.28 -0.75 2.07
C VAL A 54 -3.25 -2.21 2.54
N LYS A 55 -4.26 -2.99 2.16
CA LYS A 55 -4.34 -4.40 2.50
C LYS A 55 -3.25 -5.24 1.83
N VAL A 56 -2.80 -4.87 0.62
CA VAL A 56 -1.63 -5.50 -0.02
C VAL A 56 -0.35 -5.16 0.74
N VAL A 57 -0.19 -3.94 1.26
CA VAL A 57 0.96 -3.58 2.13
C VAL A 57 0.99 -4.46 3.39
N ASP A 58 -0.17 -4.79 3.95
CA ASP A 58 -0.29 -5.66 5.13
C ASP A 58 -0.03 -7.13 4.81
N ASP A 59 -0.67 -7.64 3.75
CA ASP A 59 -0.81 -9.08 3.53
C ASP A 59 0.18 -9.64 2.47
N ASP A 60 0.84 -8.80 1.67
CA ASP A 60 1.81 -9.20 0.64
C ASP A 60 2.78 -8.05 0.26
N PRO A 61 3.83 -7.85 1.06
CA PRO A 61 4.77 -6.74 0.86
C PRO A 61 5.53 -6.80 -0.48
N GLN A 62 5.68 -7.97 -1.09
CA GLN A 62 6.29 -8.12 -2.42
C GLN A 62 5.39 -7.55 -3.52
N SER A 63 4.08 -7.77 -3.42
CA SER A 63 3.12 -7.16 -4.33
C SER A 63 3.00 -5.65 -4.09
N ALA A 64 3.12 -5.17 -2.85
CA ALA A 64 3.19 -3.74 -2.57
C ALA A 64 4.45 -3.11 -3.21
N LEU A 65 5.62 -3.75 -3.11
CA LEU A 65 6.84 -3.26 -3.77
C LEU A 65 6.67 -3.17 -5.28
N TRP A 66 6.07 -4.20 -5.90
CA TRP A 66 5.79 -4.19 -7.33
C TRP A 66 4.86 -3.03 -7.73
N LEU A 67 3.79 -2.79 -6.96
CA LEU A 67 2.89 -1.65 -7.17
C LEU A 67 3.61 -0.30 -7.01
N PHE A 68 4.55 -0.19 -6.06
CA PHE A 68 5.36 1.01 -5.90
C PHE A 68 6.26 1.28 -7.12
N GLN A 69 6.78 0.22 -7.73
CA GLN A 69 7.62 0.29 -8.95
C GLN A 69 6.81 0.57 -10.22
N HIS A 70 5.53 0.20 -10.23
CA HIS A 70 4.61 0.36 -11.36
C HIS A 70 3.37 1.18 -10.96
N PRO A 71 3.52 2.45 -10.53
CA PRO A 71 2.39 3.24 -10.02
C PRO A 71 1.34 3.56 -11.10
N ASP A 72 1.76 3.61 -12.36
CA ASP A 72 0.94 3.93 -13.53
C ASP A 72 -0.23 2.96 -13.75
N VAL A 73 -0.14 1.74 -13.20
CA VAL A 73 -1.16 0.71 -13.39
C VAL A 73 -2.49 1.03 -12.70
N LEU A 74 -2.50 1.89 -11.67
CA LEU A 74 -3.71 2.37 -10.97
C LEU A 74 -3.90 3.88 -11.05
N GLU A 75 -3.08 4.58 -11.83
CA GLU A 75 -3.30 5.97 -12.16
C GLU A 75 -4.30 6.08 -13.34
N PRO A 76 -5.16 7.13 -13.37
CA PRO A 76 -5.21 8.27 -12.45
C PRO A 76 -6.10 8.04 -11.21
N GLU A 77 -6.64 6.84 -10.99
CA GLU A 77 -7.62 6.58 -9.95
C GLU A 77 -7.06 6.81 -8.53
N ILE A 78 -5.82 6.36 -8.28
CA ILE A 78 -5.08 6.59 -7.03
C ILE A 78 -3.59 6.91 -7.28
N GLN A 79 -2.98 7.68 -6.36
CA GLN A 79 -1.53 7.86 -6.29
C GLN A 79 -0.92 6.71 -5.47
N VAL A 80 -0.55 5.62 -6.15
CA VAL A 80 -0.13 4.36 -5.51
C VAL A 80 1.00 4.55 -4.51
N LYS A 81 2.05 5.28 -4.91
CA LYS A 81 3.21 5.55 -4.05
C LYS A 81 2.81 6.27 -2.75
N ALA A 82 1.96 7.29 -2.85
CA ALA A 82 1.47 8.04 -1.70
C ALA A 82 0.70 7.13 -0.72
N VAL A 83 -0.17 6.27 -1.23
CA VAL A 83 -0.96 5.34 -0.42
C VAL A 83 -0.04 4.35 0.32
N ILE A 84 0.91 3.74 -0.39
CA ILE A 84 1.85 2.77 0.20
C ILE A 84 2.69 3.43 1.29
N VAL A 85 3.29 4.59 1.01
CA VAL A 85 4.13 5.30 1.98
C VAL A 85 3.33 5.76 3.19
N GLN A 86 2.10 6.24 2.99
CA GLN A 86 1.23 6.61 4.10
C GLN A 86 0.95 5.42 5.01
N ALA A 87 0.61 4.26 4.43
CA ALA A 87 0.37 3.03 5.20
C ALA A 87 1.61 2.58 5.98
N LEU A 88 2.79 2.61 5.35
CA LEU A 88 4.06 2.25 6.00
C LEU A 88 4.43 3.25 7.10
N THR A 89 4.24 4.54 6.88
CA THR A 89 4.53 5.58 7.88
C THR A 89 3.62 5.42 9.10
N GLN A 90 2.33 5.11 8.88
CA GLN A 90 1.41 4.81 9.99
C GLN A 90 1.83 3.58 10.79
N LYS A 91 2.31 2.52 10.13
CA LYS A 91 2.88 1.34 10.81
C LYS A 91 4.12 1.69 11.62
N LEU A 92 5.04 2.47 11.04
CA LEU A 92 6.25 2.92 11.72
C LEU A 92 5.89 3.73 12.97
N TYR A 93 4.90 4.62 12.90
CA TYR A 93 4.44 5.37 14.06
C TYR A 93 3.79 4.46 15.12
N ALA A 94 3.04 3.43 14.71
CA ALA A 94 2.50 2.44 15.64
C ALA A 94 3.60 1.61 16.33
N LEU A 95 4.75 1.44 15.68
CA LEU A 95 5.95 0.80 16.24
C LEU A 95 6.81 1.76 17.09
N GLY A 96 6.39 3.01 17.27
CA GLY A 96 7.05 4.00 18.12
C GLY A 96 8.09 4.89 17.43
N TYR A 97 8.25 4.77 16.10
CA TYR A 97 9.07 5.72 15.34
C TYR A 97 8.36 7.08 15.29
N THR A 98 9.14 8.16 15.21
CA THR A 98 8.63 9.52 15.11
C THR A 98 8.94 10.15 13.75
N SER A 99 8.38 11.33 13.47
CA SER A 99 8.72 12.11 12.27
C SER A 99 10.18 12.62 12.24
N HIS A 100 10.91 12.49 13.36
CA HIS A 100 12.36 12.74 13.40
C HIS A 100 13.16 11.51 12.98
N ASP A 101 12.59 10.32 13.18
CA ASP A 101 13.22 9.04 12.86
C ASP A 101 13.02 8.65 11.41
N VAL A 102 11.89 9.05 10.82
CA VAL A 102 11.49 8.70 9.45
C VAL A 102 11.03 9.96 8.73
N ARG A 103 11.59 10.20 7.55
CA ARG A 103 11.17 11.27 6.64
C ARG A 103 10.81 10.68 5.29
N VAL A 104 9.70 11.14 4.73
CA VAL A 104 9.32 10.84 3.35
C VAL A 104 10.02 11.83 2.43
N THR A 105 10.69 11.34 1.39
CA THR A 105 11.30 12.16 0.34
C THR A 105 10.28 12.55 -0.73
N ASP A 106 10.63 13.51 -1.59
CA ASP A 106 9.74 13.99 -2.67
C ASP A 106 9.37 12.90 -3.69
N ASP A 107 10.20 11.85 -3.82
CA ASP A 107 9.99 10.68 -4.68
C ASP A 107 9.34 9.48 -3.97
N TYR A 108 8.78 9.70 -2.77
CA TYR A 108 8.09 8.69 -1.96
C TYR A 108 8.98 7.58 -1.39
N HIS A 109 10.27 7.83 -1.24
CA HIS A 109 11.16 6.95 -0.49
C HIS A 109 11.17 7.32 1.00
N LEU A 110 11.62 6.38 1.84
CA LEU A 110 11.75 6.56 3.28
C LEU A 110 13.22 6.82 3.64
N ASN A 111 13.51 7.96 4.24
CA ASN A 111 14.82 8.24 4.82
C ASN A 111 14.76 8.07 6.33
N PHE A 112 15.64 7.22 6.86
CA PHE A 112 15.71 6.92 8.28
C PHE A 112 16.90 7.61 8.93
N SER A 113 16.73 8.09 10.17
CA SER A 113 17.86 8.52 10.99
C SER A 113 18.79 7.34 11.29
N GLU A 114 20.08 7.60 11.55
CA GLU A 114 21.03 6.52 11.89
C GLU A 114 20.58 5.70 13.11
N ALA A 115 19.99 6.36 14.11
CA ALA A 115 19.44 5.70 15.29
C ALA A 115 18.26 4.78 14.92
N ALA A 116 17.36 5.24 14.05
CA ALA A 116 16.23 4.45 13.58
C ALA A 116 16.67 3.23 12.77
N ILE A 117 17.70 3.37 11.94
CA ILE A 117 18.30 2.26 11.19
C ILE A 117 18.84 1.19 12.14
N HIS A 118 19.51 1.60 13.23
CA HIS A 118 20.01 0.67 14.24
C HIS A 118 18.88 -0.11 14.92
N ILE A 119 17.77 0.55 15.25
CA ILE A 119 16.60 -0.08 15.88
C ILE A 119 15.93 -1.05 14.89
N LEU A 120 15.69 -0.62 13.64
CA LEU A 120 15.10 -1.46 12.58
C LEU A 120 15.88 -2.75 12.37
N ARG A 121 17.21 -2.66 12.31
CA ARG A 121 18.07 -3.83 12.10
C ARG A 121 18.13 -4.76 13.32
N SER A 122 17.84 -4.24 14.51
CA SER A 122 17.83 -5.01 15.75
C SER A 122 16.51 -5.73 16.03
N GLN A 123 15.43 -5.35 15.36
CA GLN A 123 14.14 -6.03 15.45
C GLN A 123 14.14 -7.26 14.53
N SER A 124 14.34 -8.44 15.13
CA SER A 124 14.22 -9.75 14.49
C SER A 124 12.87 -10.39 14.85
N ASP A 125 11.78 -9.70 14.54
CA ASP A 125 10.45 -10.30 14.64
C ASP A 125 10.11 -11.00 13.30
N PRO A 126 10.05 -12.34 13.25
CA PRO A 126 9.74 -13.06 12.02
C PRO A 126 8.36 -12.72 11.46
N ASP A 127 7.41 -12.26 12.30
CA ASP A 127 6.08 -11.86 11.84
C ASP A 127 6.09 -10.49 11.15
N GLN A 128 7.20 -9.74 11.23
CA GLN A 128 7.39 -8.43 10.57
C GLN A 128 8.44 -8.44 9.46
N GLU A 129 9.05 -9.60 9.16
CA GLU A 129 10.17 -9.72 8.23
C GLU A 129 9.85 -9.18 6.83
N ASP A 130 8.65 -9.46 6.31
CA ASP A 130 8.24 -9.01 4.98
C ASP A 130 7.99 -7.50 4.92
N VAL A 131 7.41 -6.91 5.97
CA VAL A 131 7.17 -5.46 6.05
C VAL A 131 8.48 -4.70 6.25
N ILE A 132 9.39 -5.24 7.06
CA ILE A 132 10.76 -4.70 7.21
C ILE A 132 11.49 -4.76 5.86
N THR A 133 11.34 -5.84 5.10
CA THR A 133 11.91 -5.97 3.75
C THR A 133 11.37 -4.92 2.80
N LEU A 134 10.07 -4.64 2.83
CA LEU A 134 9.47 -3.57 2.04
C LEU A 134 9.97 -2.19 2.47
N ILE A 135 10.06 -1.93 3.78
CA ILE A 135 10.62 -0.68 4.32
C ILE A 135 12.07 -0.50 3.84
N GLN A 136 12.88 -1.57 3.90
CA GLN A 136 14.26 -1.56 3.42
C GLN A 136 14.36 -1.31 1.91
N ALA A 137 13.48 -1.92 1.11
CA ALA A 137 13.43 -1.72 -0.33
C ALA A 137 13.02 -0.29 -0.71
N LEU A 138 12.24 0.37 0.14
CA LEU A 138 11.79 1.75 -0.05
C LEU A 138 12.70 2.78 0.61
N SER A 139 13.70 2.35 1.40
CA SER A 139 14.68 3.29 1.93
C SER A 139 15.69 3.74 0.87
N SER A 140 15.89 5.05 0.75
CA SER A 140 16.97 5.58 -0.08
C SER A 140 18.31 5.22 0.55
N SER A 141 19.15 4.44 -0.15
CA SER A 141 20.56 4.32 0.22
C SER A 141 21.20 5.71 0.16
N GLN A 142 21.64 6.23 1.30
CA GLN A 142 22.64 7.29 1.35
C GLN A 142 24.04 6.69 1.25
#